data_AF-A0A242NJH6-F1
#
_entry.id   AF-A0A242NJH6-F1
#
_cell.length_a   1.000
_cell.length_b   1.000
_cell.length_c   1.000
_cell.angle_alpha   90.00
_cell.angle_beta   90.00
_cell.angle_gamma   90.00
#
_symmetry.space_group_name_H-M   'P 1'
#
loop_
_entity.id
_entity.type
_entity.pdbx_description
1 polymer ?
#
loop_
_entity_poly.entity_id
_entity_poly.type
_entity_poly.pdbx_seq_one_letter_code
_entity_poly.pdbx_strand_id
1 'polypeptide(L)'
;MINVASLFSALKIKSYTLPKQFKTTPIGGKIMFQKWRDNHSGEALMKIEYFYQSTDQIRNLTQLNRNNPPYKVTLAMENCPTNTMVFCSFSTFKQIIGNTNNV
;
A
#
# COMPACT_ATOMS: atom_id res chain seq x y z
N MET A 1 -8.17 -13.04 -8.04
CA MET A 1 -8.43 -11.98 -7.03
C MET A 1 -8.21 -12.45 -5.58
N ILE A 2 -7.54 -13.60 -5.34
CA ILE A 2 -7.38 -14.16 -3.99
C ILE A 2 -6.11 -13.63 -3.28
N ASN A 3 -5.04 -13.38 -4.03
CA ASN A 3 -3.72 -13.05 -3.47
C ASN A 3 -3.68 -11.74 -2.67
N VAL A 4 -4.39 -10.69 -3.12
CA VAL A 4 -4.36 -9.38 -2.45
C VAL A 4 -5.08 -9.42 -1.10
N ALA A 5 -6.24 -10.06 -1.04
CA ALA A 5 -7.01 -10.19 0.19
C ALA A 5 -6.26 -11.03 1.22
N SER A 6 -5.70 -12.18 0.80
CA SER A 6 -4.87 -13.03 1.66
C SER A 6 -3.63 -12.30 2.16
N LEU A 7 -2.93 -11.57 1.28
CA LEU A 7 -1.76 -10.76 1.65
C LEU A 7 -2.11 -9.67 2.67
N PHE A 8 -3.22 -8.97 2.48
CA PHE A 8 -3.65 -7.90 3.39
C PHE A 8 -4.04 -8.43 4.76
N SER A 9 -4.68 -9.60 4.81
CA SER A 9 -4.99 -10.29 6.06
C SER A 9 -3.72 -10.72 6.79
N ALA A 10 -2.76 -11.35 6.08
CA ALA A 10 -1.49 -11.77 6.66
C ALA A 10 -0.67 -10.59 7.21
N LEU A 11 -0.66 -9.46 6.50
CA LEU A 11 0.02 -8.23 6.92
C LEU A 11 -0.76 -7.39 7.94
N LYS A 12 -1.97 -7.80 8.32
CA LYS A 12 -2.88 -7.06 9.20
C LYS A 12 -3.03 -5.60 8.76
N ILE A 13 -3.37 -5.41 7.48
CA ILE A 13 -3.64 -4.08 6.91
C ILE A 13 -4.95 -3.57 7.51
N LYS A 14 -4.92 -2.36 8.07
CA LYS A 14 -6.09 -1.68 8.62
C LYS A 14 -7.13 -1.43 7.52
N SER A 15 -8.39 -1.26 7.91
CA SER A 15 -9.46 -0.87 6.99
C SER A 15 -9.06 0.36 6.17
N TYR A 16 -9.21 0.25 4.85
CA TYR A 16 -8.90 1.30 3.90
C TYR A 16 -10.08 1.51 2.95
N THR A 17 -10.16 2.70 2.37
CA THR A 17 -11.14 3.02 1.34
C THR A 17 -10.41 3.43 0.07
N LEU A 18 -11.00 3.12 -1.09
CA LEU A 18 -10.49 3.50 -2.39
C LEU A 18 -11.45 4.51 -3.02
N PRO A 19 -11.20 5.82 -2.87
CA PRO A 19 -12.02 6.85 -3.50
C PRO A 19 -12.26 6.59 -5.00
N LYS A 20 -13.50 6.80 -5.45
CA LYS A 20 -13.90 6.63 -6.87
C LYS A 20 -13.71 5.21 -7.41
N GLN A 21 -13.75 4.22 -6.53
CA GLN A 21 -13.70 2.82 -6.87
C GLN A 21 -14.71 2.04 -6.03
N PHE A 22 -15.50 1.18 -6.69
CA PHE A 22 -16.53 0.38 -6.02
C PHE A 22 -15.97 -0.92 -5.41
N LYS A 23 -14.86 -1.42 -5.95
CA LYS A 23 -14.20 -2.65 -5.46
C LYS A 23 -13.04 -2.33 -4.53
N THR A 24 -12.95 -3.02 -3.40
CA THR A 24 -11.77 -2.95 -2.51
C THR A 24 -10.50 -3.53 -3.16
N THR A 25 -10.67 -4.37 -4.18
CA THR A 25 -9.60 -4.90 -5.03
C THR A 25 -9.83 -4.51 -6.50
N PRO A 26 -9.46 -3.28 -6.91
CA PRO A 26 -9.68 -2.78 -8.27
C PRO A 26 -8.97 -3.61 -9.34
N ILE A 27 -9.57 -3.60 -10.53
CA ILE A 27 -8.94 -4.17 -11.73
C ILE A 27 -7.64 -3.42 -12.01
N GLY A 28 -6.56 -4.17 -12.22
CA GLY A 28 -5.23 -3.59 -12.48
C GLY A 28 -4.58 -2.91 -11.27
N GLY A 29 -5.21 -2.98 -10.10
CA GLY A 29 -4.68 -2.46 -8.85
C GLY A 29 -3.30 -3.03 -8.50
N LYS A 30 -2.41 -2.20 -7.96
CA LYS A 30 -1.04 -2.57 -7.60
C LYS A 30 -0.72 -2.14 -6.18
N ILE A 31 -0.13 -3.07 -5.43
CA ILE A 31 0.39 -2.81 -4.08
C ILE A 31 1.88 -2.56 -4.22
N MET A 32 2.33 -1.38 -3.82
CA MET A 32 3.71 -0.97 -3.94
C MET A 32 4.33 -0.86 -2.55
N PHE A 33 5.23 -1.78 -2.26
CA PHE A 33 6.10 -1.73 -1.09
C PHE A 33 7.33 -0.89 -1.43
N GLN A 34 7.60 0.13 -0.62
CA GLN A 34 8.67 1.09 -0.87
C GLN A 34 9.57 1.15 0.35
N LYS A 35 10.82 0.71 0.15
CA LYS A 35 11.86 0.88 1.15
C LYS A 35 12.56 2.21 0.93
N TRP A 36 12.50 3.07 1.93
CA TRP A 36 13.14 4.38 1.94
C TRP A 36 14.30 4.38 2.93
N ARG A 37 15.21 5.33 2.75
CA ARG A 37 16.25 5.65 3.73
C ARG A 37 16.08 7.12 4.08
N ASP A 38 15.90 7.41 5.35
CA ASP A 38 15.89 8.78 5.83
C ASP A 38 17.30 9.37 5.73
N ASN A 39 17.44 10.52 5.09
CA ASN A 39 18.76 11.13 4.87
C ASN A 39 19.33 11.80 6.12
N HIS A 40 18.49 12.14 7.10
CA HIS A 40 18.91 12.83 8.32
C HIS A 40 19.31 11.84 9.41
N SER A 41 18.48 10.81 9.68
CA SER A 41 18.73 9.79 10.69
C SER A 41 19.46 8.55 10.15
N GLY A 42 19.47 8.36 8.82
CA GLY A 42 19.98 7.14 8.19
C GLY A 42 19.06 5.92 8.35
N GLU A 43 17.90 6.07 8.98
CA GLU A 43 16.97 4.98 9.27
C GLU A 43 16.35 4.40 7.98
N ALA A 44 16.24 3.07 7.92
CA ALA A 44 15.48 2.41 6.88
C ALA A 44 13.98 2.42 7.21
N LEU A 45 13.18 2.94 6.29
CA LEU A 45 11.74 3.12 6.42
C LEU A 45 11.00 2.27 5.37
N MET A 46 9.74 1.97 5.65
CA MET A 46 8.83 1.25 4.78
C MET A 46 7.54 2.04 4.59
N LYS A 47 7.07 2.13 3.34
CA LYS A 47 5.76 2.66 2.99
C LYS A 47 5.06 1.70 2.05
N ILE A 48 3.76 1.53 2.26
CA ILE A 48 2.91 0.68 1.41
C ILE A 48 1.85 1.58 0.78
N GLU A 49 1.80 1.63 -0.54
CA GLU A 49 0.78 2.39 -1.28
C GLU A 49 0.00 1.45 -2.20
N TYR A 50 -1.31 1.65 -2.27
CA TYR A 50 -2.18 0.98 -3.23
C TYR A 50 -2.46 1.94 -4.38
N PHE A 51 -1.88 1.66 -5.55
CA PHE A 51 -2.16 2.36 -6.81
C PHE A 51 -3.29 1.68 -7.57
N TYR A 52 -4.23 2.48 -8.08
CA TYR A 52 -5.39 1.98 -8.82
C TYR A 52 -5.96 3.03 -9.76
N GLN A 53 -6.79 2.58 -10.69
CA GLN A 53 -7.58 3.47 -11.54
C GLN A 53 -8.97 3.64 -10.96
N SER A 54 -9.54 4.84 -11.09
CA SER A 54 -10.96 5.06 -10.80
C SER A 54 -11.83 4.32 -11.81
N THR A 55 -13.11 4.11 -11.48
CA THR A 55 -14.06 3.49 -12.41
C THR A 55 -14.14 4.28 -13.73
N ASP A 56 -14.09 5.61 -13.68
CA ASP A 56 -14.11 6.45 -14.88
C ASP A 56 -12.84 6.32 -15.72
N GLN A 57 -11.66 6.24 -15.08
CA GLN A 57 -10.39 6.02 -15.79
C GLN A 57 -10.38 4.69 -16.54
N ILE A 58 -10.91 3.63 -15.92
CA ILE A 58 -11.04 2.32 -16.56
C ILE A 58 -12.07 2.39 -17.70
N ARG A 59 -13.26 2.96 -17.43
CA ARG A 59 -14.37 3.00 -18.40
C ARG A 59 -14.01 3.81 -19.65
N ASN A 60 -13.32 4.93 -19.49
CA ASN A 60 -12.97 5.83 -20.58
C ASN A 60 -11.61 5.53 -21.20
N LEU A 61 -10.92 4.47 -20.76
CA LEU A 61 -9.57 4.12 -21.19
C LEU A 61 -8.59 5.31 -21.07
N THR A 62 -8.75 6.09 -20.00
CA THR A 62 -8.03 7.35 -19.83
C THR A 62 -6.53 7.08 -19.75
N GLN A 63 -5.75 7.75 -20.60
CA GLN A 63 -4.29 7.65 -20.57
C GLN A 63 -3.73 8.15 -19.24
N LEU A 64 -2.92 7.32 -18.58
CA LEU A 64 -2.27 7.66 -17.32
C LEU A 64 -0.87 8.21 -17.57
N ASN A 65 -0.53 9.30 -16.92
CA ASN A 65 0.79 9.92 -16.94
C ASN A 65 1.00 10.77 -15.67
N ARG A 66 2.07 11.57 -15.58
CA ARG A 66 2.32 12.40 -14.39
C ARG A 66 1.27 13.49 -14.18
N ASN A 67 0.68 14.03 -15.24
CA ASN A 67 -0.35 15.07 -15.18
C ASN A 67 -1.74 14.48 -14.87
N ASN A 68 -1.98 13.24 -15.30
CA ASN A 68 -3.18 12.47 -14.99
C ASN A 68 -2.80 11.12 -14.36
N PRO A 69 -2.40 11.12 -13.08
CA PRO A 69 -1.90 9.91 -12.45
C PRO A 69 -3.03 8.92 -12.12
N PRO A 70 -2.68 7.65 -11.89
CA PRO A 70 -3.58 6.76 -11.16
C PRO A 70 -3.84 7.30 -9.75
N TYR A 71 -4.96 6.90 -9.17
CA TYR A 71 -5.24 7.15 -7.77
C TYR A 71 -4.31 6.30 -6.90
N LYS A 72 -4.01 6.81 -5.71
CA LYS A 72 -3.26 6.06 -4.70
C LYS A 72 -3.77 6.33 -3.30
N VAL A 73 -3.68 5.33 -2.45
CA VAL A 73 -3.88 5.46 -1.00
C VAL A 73 -2.72 4.84 -0.26
N THR A 74 -2.32 5.43 0.87
CA THR A 74 -1.32 4.82 1.75
C THR A 74 -2.02 3.81 2.65
N LEU A 75 -1.49 2.60 2.71
CA LEU A 75 -1.99 1.53 3.58
C LEU A 75 -1.22 1.55 4.90
N ALA A 76 -1.94 1.34 5.99
CA ALA A 76 -1.37 1.22 7.33
C ALA A 76 -1.54 -0.21 7.85
N MET A 77 -0.50 -0.75 8.49
CA MET A 77 -0.58 -2.03 9.20
C MET A 77 -0.95 -1.78 10.66
N GLU A 78 -1.66 -2.72 11.29
CA GLU A 78 -1.99 -2.64 12.72
C GLU A 78 -0.75 -2.58 13.60
N ASN A 79 0.23 -3.46 13.32
CA ASN A 79 1.42 -3.64 14.16
C ASN A 79 2.64 -2.83 13.68
N CYS A 80 2.46 -1.90 12.72
CA CYS A 80 3.52 -1.08 12.16
C CYS A 80 3.10 0.39 12.28
N PRO A 81 3.35 1.04 13.44
CA PRO A 81 2.99 2.44 13.63
C PRO A 81 3.74 3.31 12.63
N THR A 82 3.02 4.24 12.01
CA THR A 82 3.59 5.15 11.03
C THR A 82 3.91 6.50 11.65
N ASN A 83 5.00 7.13 11.20
CA ASN A 83 5.36 8.49 11.59
C ASN A 83 4.46 9.56 10.92
N THR A 84 4.77 10.84 11.15
CA THR A 84 4.05 12.00 10.57
C THR A 84 4.02 12.02 9.04
N MET A 85 4.94 11.31 8.38
CA MET A 85 5.03 11.16 6.92
C MET A 85 4.47 9.82 6.42
N VAL A 86 3.77 9.07 7.28
CA VAL A 86 3.15 7.77 6.99
C VAL A 86 4.16 6.68 6.62
N PHE A 87 5.36 6.73 7.19
CA PHE A 87 6.36 5.66 7.09
C PHE A 87 6.39 4.81 8.36
N CYS A 88 6.51 3.49 8.20
CA CYS A 88 6.84 2.58 9.30
C CYS A 88 8.35 2.27 9.29
N SER A 89 8.94 1.95 10.44
CA SER A 89 10.33 1.46 10.48
C SER A 89 10.47 0.13 9.73
N PHE A 90 11.51 0.01 8.90
CA PHE A 90 11.75 -1.20 8.11
C PHE A 90 12.12 -2.41 8.99
N SER A 91 12.72 -2.16 10.17
CA SER A 91 13.02 -3.21 11.15
C SER A 91 11.73 -3.86 11.68
N THR A 92 10.77 -3.04 12.11
CA THR A 92 9.43 -3.47 12.56
C THR A 92 8.70 -4.22 11.46
N PHE A 93 8.72 -3.70 10.23
CA PHE A 93 8.12 -4.38 9.08
C PHE A 93 8.70 -5.79 8.85
N LYS A 94 10.03 -5.93 8.89
CA LYS A 94 10.69 -7.24 8.77
C LYS A 94 10.30 -8.20 9.90
N GLN A 95 10.19 -7.71 11.13
CA GLN A 95 9.77 -8.54 12.26
C GLN A 95 8.35 -9.08 12.06
N ILE A 96 7.42 -8.24 11.59
CA ILE A 96 6.04 -8.65 11.31
C ILE A 96 6.04 -9.76 10.23
N ILE A 97 6.71 -9.54 9.10
CA ILE A 97 6.75 -10.54 8.03
C ILE A 97 7.48 -11.81 8.45
N GLY A 98 8.62 -11.69 9.15
CA GLY A 98 9.39 -12.83 9.63
C GLY A 98 8.58 -13.71 10.60
N ASN A 99 7.76 -13.09 11.46
CA ASN A 99 6.89 -13.80 12.38
C ASN A 99 5.65 -14.41 11.71
N THR A 100 5.27 -13.93 10.53
CA THR A 100 4.12 -14.46 9.76
C THR A 100 4.43 -15.84 9.15
N ASN A 101 5.70 -16.27 9.12
CA ASN A 101 6.13 -17.58 8.61
C ASN A 101 5.98 -18.74 9.63
N ASN A 102 5.48 -18.47 10.84
CA ASN A 102 5.27 -19.47 11.90
C ASN A 102 3.77 -19.79 12.13
N VAL A 103 2.94 -19.70 11.09
CA VAL A 103 1.54 -20.11 11.09
C VAL A 103 1.32 -21.15 10.00
#